data_AF-A0AAU4ZKV2-F1
#
_entry.id   AF-A0AAU4ZKV2-F1
#
_cell.length_a   1.000
_cell.length_b   1.000
_cell.length_c   1.000
_cell.angle_alpha   90.00
_cell.angle_beta   90.00
_cell.angle_gamma   90.00
#
_symmetry.space_group_name_H-M   'P 1'
#
loop_
_entity.id
_entity.type
_entity.pdbx_description
1 polymer ?
#
loop_
_entity_poly.entity_id
_entity_poly.type
_entity_poly.pdbx_seq_one_letter_code
_entity_poly.pdbx_strand_id
1 'polypeptide(L)'
;MLGRPTVLLRLLVPAVLAAGALVPLTAGTASAAQPICVSGTLQFDYQSAEGGIPKPTLTRAARNASVELWGREQATDTDHKLNTDTQLTGAANGSFNLCYTPVNTTAMDHLFVRFATRSNQVWRVANSTGTVYTHDTPTLSNISASVALGTVKPTTATRAWHAFDTVNSLWSRRANSTTPCWTTAETNAATCTTLTLRWQTGSNDGPYYDLSNTVHLADADPDSEHTVLHEAGHFFHHRLYNGTWPTITNCNPHYIQLVSSATCAWTEGFADSAAAYLLGDQRYVWPDGSSYPFTPAAGWQTGDQVQGNVDGALLQLWNQVDGSWDRTITTLASHTPATFADWFKNVRPTAVPPLSTTGSALTALDTYAINYGPTVVGDNAYHALSNGGGVALQRGTGCSVAISAVAQFAALDTSRASQRWKFVANGDGTVRIYDSCTVPLYLTAPTTAGGQIALQAVNLGATSQRWQVTQNSAGTYTLTNPATGFVLDGNATAGQAVTANTASAGSASQKWASVFSIS
;
A
#
# COMPACT_ATOMS: atom_id res chain seq x y z
N MET A 1 44.54 63.47 44.96
CA MET A 1 43.41 62.61 45.35
C MET A 1 43.86 61.73 46.50
N LEU A 2 42.97 61.63 47.50
CA LEU A 2 42.99 60.92 48.79
C LEU A 2 43.90 59.67 48.85
N GLY A 3 44.57 59.28 49.93
CA GLY A 3 44.54 59.67 51.35
C GLY A 3 45.25 58.54 52.15
N ARG A 4 46.18 58.94 53.03
CA ARG A 4 47.02 58.20 54.03
C ARG A 4 46.23 57.24 55.00
N PRO A 5 46.84 56.59 56.03
CA PRO A 5 48.14 55.85 56.20
C PRO A 5 48.10 54.59 57.17
N THR A 6 49.25 53.88 57.32
CA THR A 6 49.79 53.12 58.53
C THR A 6 48.99 51.94 59.15
N VAL A 7 49.54 50.80 59.64
CA VAL A 7 50.51 50.54 60.75
C VAL A 7 51.03 49.07 60.72
N LEU A 8 52.26 48.88 61.25
CA LEU A 8 52.99 47.68 61.76
C LEU A 8 52.20 46.44 62.26
N LEU A 9 52.79 45.22 62.19
CA LEU A 9 53.39 44.48 63.33
C LEU A 9 54.10 43.15 62.93
N ARG A 10 55.20 42.85 63.64
CA ARG A 10 56.02 41.60 63.65
C ARG A 10 55.43 40.53 64.60
N LEU A 11 55.83 39.24 64.40
CA LEU A 11 56.21 38.16 65.37
C LEU A 11 55.77 36.77 64.82
N LEU A 12 56.67 35.86 64.38
CA LEU A 12 57.49 34.84 65.09
C LEU A 12 56.72 33.67 65.79
N VAL A 13 56.73 32.48 65.15
CA VAL A 13 57.13 31.09 65.61
C VAL A 13 56.32 30.47 66.79
N PRO A 14 55.97 29.14 66.85
CA PRO A 14 56.85 27.99 66.63
C PRO A 14 56.32 26.72 65.93
N ALA A 15 57.31 25.88 65.62
CA ALA A 15 57.22 24.48 65.20
C ALA A 15 56.59 23.56 66.26
N VAL A 16 55.88 22.53 65.79
CA VAL A 16 55.68 21.27 66.53
C VAL A 16 55.93 20.11 65.56
N LEU A 17 56.92 19.28 65.91
CA LEU A 17 57.20 17.99 65.32
C LEU A 17 56.01 17.04 65.56
N ALA A 18 55.56 16.36 64.51
CA ALA A 18 54.91 15.07 64.62
C ALA A 18 55.48 14.16 63.52
N ALA A 19 56.46 13.33 63.90
CA ALA A 19 56.94 12.23 63.11
C ALA A 19 55.86 11.13 63.13
N GLY A 20 54.89 11.24 62.23
CA GLY A 20 54.00 10.14 61.86
C GLY A 20 54.66 9.32 60.76
N ALA A 21 54.91 8.04 61.01
CA ALA A 21 55.31 7.11 59.98
C ALA A 21 54.28 7.13 58.84
N LEU A 22 54.62 7.77 57.73
CA LEU A 22 53.89 7.65 56.47
C LEU A 22 54.15 6.23 55.96
N VAL A 23 53.26 5.31 56.34
CA VAL A 23 53.05 4.12 55.52
C VAL A 23 52.60 4.65 54.16
N PRO A 24 53.32 4.39 53.05
CA PRO A 24 52.76 4.67 51.75
C PRO A 24 51.59 3.71 51.58
N LEU A 25 50.39 4.18 51.88
CA LEU A 25 49.17 3.63 51.31
C LEU A 25 49.31 3.85 49.81
N THR A 26 49.90 2.88 49.12
CA THR A 26 49.65 2.70 47.70
C THR A 26 48.16 2.38 47.58
N ALA A 27 47.33 3.43 47.53
CA ALA A 27 46.01 3.31 46.97
C ALA A 27 46.25 2.77 45.56
N GLY A 28 46.01 1.46 45.38
CA GLY A 28 45.99 0.87 44.06
C GLY A 28 45.09 1.76 43.22
N THR A 29 45.60 2.24 42.10
CA THR A 29 44.81 3.00 41.14
C THR A 29 43.56 2.18 40.85
N ALA A 30 42.40 2.62 41.33
CA ALA A 30 41.14 1.98 41.00
C ALA A 30 41.03 2.00 39.47
N SER A 31 41.13 0.81 38.85
CA SER A 31 40.96 0.68 37.42
C SER A 31 39.54 1.15 37.11
N ALA A 32 39.40 2.26 36.39
CA ALA A 32 38.10 2.73 35.95
C ALA A 32 37.43 1.60 35.14
N ALA A 33 36.20 1.25 35.50
CA ALA A 33 35.42 0.26 34.78
C ALA A 33 35.30 0.69 33.32
N GLN A 34 35.58 -0.25 32.41
CA GLN A 34 35.45 -0.01 30.98
C GLN A 34 34.02 -0.34 30.53
N PRO A 35 33.49 0.36 29.51
CA PRO A 35 32.23 -0.02 28.90
C PRO A 35 32.30 -1.46 28.35
N ILE A 36 31.32 -2.28 28.74
CA ILE A 36 31.10 -3.63 28.21
C ILE A 36 29.96 -3.53 27.22
N CYS A 37 30.25 -3.77 25.94
CA CYS A 37 29.28 -3.71 24.86
C CYS A 37 28.86 -5.11 24.40
N VAL A 38 27.58 -5.28 24.10
CA VAL A 38 27.04 -6.45 23.41
C VAL A 38 26.50 -6.01 22.05
N SER A 39 27.00 -6.64 20.99
CA SER A 39 26.68 -6.26 19.61
C SER A 39 26.31 -7.47 18.76
N GLY A 40 25.60 -7.23 17.66
CA GLY A 40 25.20 -8.27 16.72
C GLY A 40 24.13 -7.77 15.73
N THR A 41 23.42 -8.72 15.12
CA THR A 41 22.27 -8.47 14.25
C THR A 41 21.10 -9.37 14.61
N LEU A 42 19.89 -8.81 14.71
CA LEU A 42 18.66 -9.60 14.84
C LEU A 42 18.12 -9.96 13.46
N GLN A 43 17.99 -11.25 13.19
CA GLN A 43 17.33 -11.79 12.00
C GLN A 43 16.24 -12.78 12.40
N PHE A 44 15.35 -13.15 11.49
CA PHE A 44 14.35 -14.20 11.69
C PHE A 44 14.16 -15.00 10.41
N ASP A 45 13.75 -16.26 10.58
CA ASP A 45 13.36 -17.14 9.48
C ASP A 45 11.84 -17.17 9.35
N TYR A 46 11.32 -17.12 8.12
CA TYR A 46 9.89 -17.08 7.84
C TYR A 46 9.56 -17.88 6.57
N GLN A 47 8.30 -18.30 6.44
CA GLN A 47 7.79 -18.91 5.20
C GLN A 47 7.26 -17.79 4.31
N SER A 48 7.75 -17.65 3.08
CA SER A 48 7.33 -16.57 2.17
C SER A 48 6.28 -17.04 1.18
N ALA A 49 5.06 -16.54 1.30
CA ALA A 49 4.01 -16.74 0.30
C ALA A 49 4.35 -16.07 -1.04
N GLU A 50 5.15 -15.00 -1.03
CA GLU A 50 5.61 -14.28 -2.22
C GLU A 50 6.44 -15.19 -3.14
N GLY A 51 7.15 -16.17 -2.55
CA GLY A 51 7.88 -17.23 -3.23
C GLY A 51 6.99 -18.31 -3.86
N GLY A 52 5.66 -18.19 -3.74
CA GLY A 52 4.66 -19.10 -4.29
C GLY A 52 4.21 -20.18 -3.31
N ILE A 53 3.34 -21.08 -3.78
CA ILE A 53 2.69 -22.17 -3.00
C ILE A 53 3.68 -23.01 -2.16
N PRO A 54 4.92 -23.32 -2.60
CA PRO A 54 5.88 -24.05 -1.75
C PRO A 54 6.29 -23.31 -0.47
N LYS A 55 6.04 -22.00 -0.41
CA LYS A 55 6.40 -21.08 0.67
C LYS A 55 7.82 -21.28 1.19
N PRO A 56 8.86 -21.00 0.38
CA PRO A 56 10.24 -21.25 0.79
C PRO A 56 10.56 -20.53 2.09
N THR A 57 11.41 -21.16 2.90
CA THR A 57 11.95 -20.53 4.10
C THR A 57 13.02 -19.51 3.71
N LEU A 58 12.80 -18.25 4.08
CA LEU A 58 13.73 -17.15 3.86
C LEU A 58 14.18 -16.56 5.19
N THR A 59 15.30 -15.84 5.17
CA THR A 59 15.82 -15.10 6.33
C THR A 59 15.76 -13.60 6.06
N ARG A 60 15.33 -12.81 7.04
CA ARG A 60 15.34 -11.35 6.97
C ARG A 60 15.79 -10.73 8.29
N ALA A 61 16.31 -9.50 8.24
CA ALA A 61 16.58 -8.70 9.43
C ALA A 61 15.28 -8.21 10.08
N ALA A 62 15.22 -8.18 11.41
CA ALA A 62 14.16 -7.46 12.12
C ALA A 62 14.59 -5.99 12.28
N ARG A 63 14.03 -5.10 11.47
CA ARG A 63 14.40 -3.67 11.44
C ARG A 63 13.53 -2.88 12.40
N ASN A 64 14.10 -1.89 13.07
CA ASN A 64 13.39 -0.98 13.98
C ASN A 64 12.65 -1.69 15.15
N ALA A 65 13.06 -2.92 15.50
CA ALA A 65 12.60 -3.61 16.70
C ALA A 65 13.26 -3.01 17.94
N SER A 66 12.49 -2.89 19.03
CA SER A 66 12.99 -2.46 20.34
C SER A 66 14.08 -3.41 20.82
N VAL A 67 15.16 -2.85 21.33
CA VAL A 67 16.31 -3.58 21.87
C VAL A 67 16.78 -2.96 23.18
N GLU A 68 17.00 -3.82 24.16
CA GLU A 68 17.35 -3.45 25.53
C GLU A 68 18.47 -4.34 26.06
N LEU A 69 19.36 -3.76 26.87
CA LEU A 69 20.41 -4.48 27.57
C LEU A 69 19.93 -4.78 28.97
N TRP A 70 19.96 -6.05 29.35
CA TRP A 70 19.52 -6.53 30.66
C TRP A 70 20.63 -7.30 31.34
N GLY A 71 20.69 -7.22 32.66
CA GLY A 71 21.67 -7.98 33.43
C GLY A 71 21.85 -7.43 34.83
N ARG A 72 22.98 -7.83 35.43
CA ARG A 72 23.35 -7.43 36.79
C ARG A 72 24.87 -7.54 36.99
N GLU A 73 25.39 -6.71 37.88
CA GLU A 73 26.82 -6.66 38.17
C GLU A 73 27.26 -7.80 39.10
N GLN A 74 26.50 -8.07 40.17
CA GLN A 74 26.84 -9.08 41.17
C GLN A 74 25.85 -10.25 41.15
N ALA A 75 26.29 -11.43 41.57
CA ALA A 75 25.44 -12.62 41.69
C ALA A 75 24.27 -12.46 42.69
N THR A 76 24.38 -11.51 43.61
CA THR A 76 23.34 -11.17 44.60
C THR A 76 22.31 -10.16 44.09
N ASP A 77 22.59 -9.51 42.97
CA ASP A 77 21.70 -8.51 42.38
C ASP A 77 20.55 -9.19 41.61
N THR A 78 19.52 -8.42 41.25
CA THR A 78 18.44 -8.89 40.37
C THR A 78 18.64 -8.31 38.97
N ASP A 79 18.35 -9.12 37.95
CA ASP A 79 18.40 -8.66 36.56
C ASP A 79 17.46 -7.47 36.35
N HIS A 80 18.01 -6.42 35.77
CA HIS A 80 17.28 -5.20 35.44
C HIS A 80 17.75 -4.65 34.10
N LYS A 81 16.96 -3.74 33.53
CA LYS A 81 17.33 -3.02 32.32
C LYS A 81 18.47 -2.05 32.64
N LEU A 82 19.56 -2.14 31.89
CA LEU A 82 20.81 -1.42 32.11
C LEU A 82 20.88 -0.11 31.31
N ASN A 83 20.23 -0.06 30.14
CA ASN A 83 20.10 1.17 29.36
C ASN A 83 18.87 1.99 29.78
N THR A 84 19.00 3.31 29.87
CA THR A 84 17.89 4.20 30.25
C THR A 84 16.83 4.31 29.16
N ASP A 85 17.26 4.41 27.91
CA ASP A 85 16.36 4.55 26.76
C ASP A 85 16.25 3.23 25.98
N THR A 86 15.03 2.87 25.56
CA THR A 86 14.84 1.78 24.60
C THR A 86 15.47 2.19 23.27
N GLN A 87 16.43 1.39 22.80
CA GLN A 87 17.04 1.58 21.48
C GLN A 87 16.27 0.77 20.44
N LEU A 88 16.54 1.02 19.17
CA LEU A 88 16.01 0.23 18.06
C LEU A 88 17.16 -0.50 17.34
N THR A 89 16.86 -1.69 16.86
CA THR A 89 17.71 -2.39 15.88
C THR A 89 17.81 -1.56 14.59
N GLY A 90 18.95 -1.67 13.92
CA GLY A 90 19.30 -0.87 12.76
C GLY A 90 18.28 -0.99 11.63
N ALA A 91 17.84 0.15 11.11
CA ALA A 91 16.80 0.25 10.09
C ALA A 91 17.14 -0.45 8.76
N ALA A 92 18.42 -0.73 8.50
CA ALA A 92 18.87 -1.39 7.28
C ALA A 92 19.07 -2.91 7.42
N ASN A 93 19.57 -3.37 8.56
CA ASN A 93 20.14 -4.72 8.71
C ASN A 93 19.89 -5.38 10.07
N GLY A 94 19.07 -4.78 10.94
CA GLY A 94 18.79 -5.31 12.27
C GLY A 94 19.96 -5.26 13.24
N SER A 95 21.01 -4.48 12.96
CA SER A 95 22.19 -4.38 13.84
C SER A 95 21.86 -3.75 15.20
N PHE A 96 22.56 -4.17 16.25
CA PHE A 96 22.51 -3.52 17.56
C PHE A 96 23.92 -3.46 18.18
N ASN A 97 24.13 -2.47 19.04
CA ASN A 97 25.33 -2.33 19.86
C ASN A 97 24.97 -1.60 21.15
N LEU A 98 24.86 -2.34 22.25
CA LEU A 98 24.42 -1.83 23.54
C LEU A 98 25.58 -1.90 24.52
N CYS A 99 25.90 -0.80 25.19
CA CYS A 99 27.01 -0.74 26.14
C CYS A 99 26.53 -0.37 27.53
N TYR A 100 27.17 -0.96 28.54
CA TYR A 100 27.00 -0.61 29.94
C TYR A 100 28.36 -0.51 30.61
N THR A 101 28.56 0.50 31.45
CA THR A 101 29.77 0.64 32.27
C THR A 101 29.42 0.23 33.70
N PRO A 102 29.97 -0.89 34.21
CA PRO A 102 29.74 -1.29 35.59
C PRO A 102 30.14 -0.19 36.58
N VAL A 103 29.35 -0.01 37.63
CA VAL A 103 29.50 1.05 38.63
C VAL A 103 30.18 0.53 39.90
N ASN A 104 29.80 -0.66 40.35
CA ASN A 104 30.26 -1.26 41.60
C ASN A 104 31.34 -2.33 41.38
N THR A 105 31.53 -2.73 40.13
CA THR A 105 32.40 -3.83 39.72
C THR A 105 33.21 -3.45 38.48
N THR A 106 34.03 -4.38 37.99
CA THR A 106 34.73 -4.25 36.70
C THR A 106 34.23 -5.25 35.66
N ALA A 107 33.18 -6.01 35.98
CA ALA A 107 32.63 -7.10 35.18
C ALA A 107 31.14 -7.29 35.50
N MET A 108 30.39 -7.88 34.57
CA MET A 108 29.00 -8.26 34.77
C MET A 108 28.90 -9.73 35.19
N ASP A 109 28.15 -10.04 36.25
CA ASP A 109 27.75 -11.41 36.57
C ASP A 109 26.91 -11.99 35.43
N HIS A 110 25.85 -11.29 35.02
CA HIS A 110 24.96 -11.70 33.93
C HIS A 110 24.71 -10.53 32.96
N LEU A 111 24.67 -10.84 31.67
CA LEU A 111 24.31 -9.89 30.62
C LEU A 111 23.57 -10.59 29.47
N PHE A 112 22.48 -10.00 28.99
CA PHE A 112 21.76 -10.46 27.80
C PHE A 112 21.05 -9.31 27.10
N VAL A 113 20.69 -9.52 25.85
CA VAL A 113 19.94 -8.56 25.03
C VAL A 113 18.51 -9.05 24.89
N ARG A 114 17.56 -8.16 25.18
CA ARG A 114 16.12 -8.39 25.00
C ARG A 114 15.62 -7.59 23.81
N PHE A 115 14.95 -8.28 22.90
CA PHE A 115 14.25 -7.68 21.76
C PHE A 115 12.74 -7.77 21.96
N ALA A 116 11.99 -6.84 21.37
CA ALA A 116 10.53 -6.91 21.32
C ALA A 116 9.98 -6.49 19.95
N THR A 117 8.87 -7.10 19.52
CA THR A 117 8.09 -6.72 18.32
C THR A 117 7.34 -5.41 18.52
N ARG A 118 8.09 -4.34 18.79
CA ARG A 118 7.62 -2.97 19.03
C ARG A 118 8.63 -1.98 18.45
N SER A 119 8.15 -0.96 17.75
CA SER A 119 8.95 0.19 17.33
C SER A 119 8.42 1.43 18.04
N ASN A 120 9.09 1.81 19.13
CA ASN A 120 8.70 2.91 20.01
C ASN A 120 7.18 2.87 20.31
N GLN A 121 6.46 3.93 19.95
CA GLN A 121 5.00 4.06 20.09
C GLN A 121 4.27 3.97 18.74
N VAL A 122 4.93 3.56 17.66
CA VAL A 122 4.40 3.71 16.29
C VAL A 122 3.75 2.42 15.77
N TRP A 123 4.37 1.26 15.98
CA TRP A 123 3.71 -0.03 15.75
C TRP A 123 4.22 -1.14 16.65
N ARG A 124 3.43 -2.20 16.78
CA ARG A 124 3.77 -3.42 17.52
C ARG A 124 3.01 -4.63 17.00
N VAL A 125 3.55 -5.81 17.24
CA VAL A 125 2.83 -7.08 17.13
C VAL A 125 2.59 -7.62 18.54
N ALA A 126 1.35 -7.97 18.85
CA ALA A 126 0.93 -8.44 20.16
C ALA A 126 -0.09 -9.58 20.05
N ASN A 127 -0.17 -10.40 21.08
CA ASN A 127 -1.17 -11.47 21.18
C ASN A 127 -2.56 -10.92 21.56
N SER A 128 -3.53 -11.83 21.78
CA SER A 128 -4.89 -11.47 22.19
C SER A 128 -4.97 -10.68 23.51
N THR A 129 -4.01 -10.81 24.42
CA THR A 129 -3.96 -10.06 25.69
C THR A 129 -3.25 -8.71 25.56
N GLY A 130 -2.75 -8.35 24.38
CA GLY A 130 -1.97 -7.14 24.15
C GLY A 130 -0.49 -7.26 24.56
N THR A 131 -0.03 -8.46 24.88
CA THR A 131 1.36 -8.74 25.22
C THR A 131 2.21 -8.80 23.95
N VAL A 132 3.28 -8.02 23.88
CA VAL A 132 4.23 -8.03 22.75
C VAL A 132 5.13 -9.25 22.81
N TYR A 133 5.53 -9.76 21.64
CA TYR A 133 6.47 -10.88 21.55
C TYR A 133 7.88 -10.39 21.83
N THR A 134 8.62 -11.15 22.64
CA THR A 134 10.00 -10.84 23.02
C THR A 134 10.94 -11.99 22.70
N HIS A 135 12.21 -11.67 22.50
CA HIS A 135 13.28 -12.64 22.34
C HIS A 135 14.48 -12.19 23.16
N ASP A 136 14.97 -13.07 24.04
CA ASP A 136 16.18 -12.85 24.81
C ASP A 136 17.31 -13.66 24.20
N THR A 137 18.49 -13.06 24.06
CA THR A 137 19.71 -13.80 23.70
C THR A 137 20.09 -14.78 24.81
N PRO A 138 20.94 -15.78 24.53
CA PRO A 138 21.57 -16.55 25.59
C PRO A 138 22.24 -15.61 26.61
N THR A 139 22.07 -15.92 27.89
CA THR A 139 22.70 -15.17 28.96
C THR A 139 24.21 -15.39 28.91
N LEU A 140 24.95 -14.30 28.82
CA LEU A 140 26.37 -14.28 29.03
C LEU A 140 26.61 -14.25 30.55
N SER A 141 27.59 -15.02 31.03
CA SER A 141 28.01 -14.98 32.45
C SER A 141 29.47 -14.53 32.61
N ASN A 142 29.76 -13.80 33.69
CA ASN A 142 31.11 -13.36 34.10
C ASN A 142 31.87 -12.60 33.00
N ILE A 143 31.28 -11.54 32.46
CA ILE A 143 31.81 -10.78 31.32
C ILE A 143 32.58 -9.56 31.79
N SER A 144 33.83 -9.42 31.36
CA SER A 144 34.67 -8.23 31.62
C SER A 144 35.09 -7.48 30.37
N ALA A 145 34.66 -7.93 29.18
CA ALA A 145 35.01 -7.35 27.89
C ALA A 145 33.82 -7.37 26.93
N SER A 146 33.83 -6.51 25.92
CA SER A 146 32.77 -6.45 24.91
C SER A 146 32.65 -7.77 24.13
N VAL A 147 31.41 -8.17 23.81
CA VAL A 147 31.09 -9.43 23.13
C VAL A 147 30.28 -9.15 21.86
N ALA A 148 30.69 -9.78 20.76
CA ALA A 148 29.92 -9.82 19.52
C ALA A 148 29.18 -11.16 19.43
N LEU A 149 27.85 -11.12 19.43
CA LEU A 149 26.98 -12.30 19.35
C LEU A 149 26.82 -12.82 17.92
N GLY A 150 27.24 -12.05 16.92
CA GLY A 150 26.96 -12.34 15.51
C GLY A 150 25.46 -12.18 15.21
N THR A 151 24.90 -13.15 14.49
CA THR A 151 23.46 -13.15 14.16
C THR A 151 22.67 -13.93 15.21
N VAL A 152 21.69 -13.26 15.80
CA VAL A 152 20.72 -13.86 16.72
C VAL A 152 19.36 -13.99 16.04
N LYS A 153 18.64 -15.07 16.33
CA LYS A 153 17.33 -15.36 15.74
C LYS A 153 16.30 -15.78 16.79
N PRO A 154 15.08 -15.21 16.77
CA PRO A 154 13.98 -15.72 17.56
C PRO A 154 13.59 -17.11 17.04
N THR A 155 13.44 -18.07 17.94
CA THR A 155 13.05 -19.45 17.62
C THR A 155 11.55 -19.72 17.81
N THR A 156 10.84 -18.76 18.41
CA THR A 156 9.39 -18.82 18.65
C THR A 156 8.72 -17.60 18.03
N ALA A 157 7.43 -17.75 17.68
CA ALA A 157 6.60 -16.68 17.11
C ALA A 157 7.25 -15.98 15.89
N THR A 158 7.95 -16.72 15.03
CA THR A 158 8.66 -16.16 13.85
C THR A 158 7.74 -15.37 12.93
N ARG A 159 6.48 -15.79 12.77
CA ARG A 159 5.43 -15.05 12.06
C ARG A 159 5.12 -13.68 12.67
N ALA A 160 5.19 -13.53 14.00
CA ALA A 160 5.04 -12.23 14.63
C ALA A 160 6.20 -11.29 14.25
N TRP A 161 7.44 -11.82 14.19
CA TRP A 161 8.60 -11.05 13.74
C TRP A 161 8.53 -10.69 12.26
N HIS A 162 7.99 -11.59 11.44
CA HIS A 162 7.76 -11.33 10.02
C HIS A 162 6.71 -10.24 9.81
N ALA A 163 5.53 -10.35 10.41
CA ALA A 163 4.51 -9.28 10.33
C ALA A 163 5.03 -7.93 10.84
N PHE A 164 5.83 -7.94 11.92
CA PHE A 164 6.46 -6.75 12.47
C PHE A 164 7.37 -6.04 11.47
N ASP A 165 8.27 -6.77 10.82
CA ASP A 165 9.21 -6.22 9.85
C ASP A 165 8.55 -5.90 8.50
N THR A 166 7.50 -6.60 8.12
CA THR A 166 6.71 -6.27 6.93
C THR A 166 6.12 -4.86 7.03
N VAL A 167 5.54 -4.49 8.18
CA VAL A 167 5.01 -3.13 8.42
C VAL A 167 6.09 -2.06 8.41
N ASN A 168 7.34 -2.41 8.72
CA ASN A 168 8.46 -1.47 8.61
C ASN A 168 8.62 -0.95 7.16
N SER A 169 8.29 -1.75 6.15
CA SER A 169 8.31 -1.32 4.75
C SER A 169 7.34 -0.17 4.50
N LEU A 170 6.10 -0.26 4.99
CA LEU A 170 5.11 0.83 4.91
C LEU A 170 5.54 2.05 5.71
N TRP A 171 5.97 1.85 6.97
CA TRP A 171 6.42 2.96 7.82
C TRP A 171 7.58 3.74 7.19
N SER A 172 8.52 3.06 6.53
CA SER A 172 9.65 3.70 5.87
C SER A 172 9.27 4.62 4.71
N ARG A 173 8.06 4.46 4.13
CA ARG A 173 7.56 5.21 2.97
C ARG A 173 6.38 6.14 3.26
N ARG A 174 6.00 6.34 4.51
CA ARG A 174 4.80 7.08 4.96
C ARG A 174 4.73 8.59 4.61
N ALA A 175 5.73 9.13 3.92
CA ALA A 175 5.84 10.54 3.52
C ALA A 175 5.73 11.58 4.67
N ASN A 176 6.21 11.24 5.88
CA ASN A 176 6.35 12.18 6.99
C ASN A 176 7.81 12.23 7.48
N SER A 177 8.52 13.28 7.08
CA SER A 177 9.93 13.51 7.45
C SER A 177 10.11 14.32 8.74
N THR A 178 9.05 14.89 9.30
CA THR A 178 9.13 15.80 10.45
C THR A 178 9.03 15.06 11.77
N THR A 179 8.21 14.00 11.83
CA THR A 179 8.00 13.19 13.04
C THR A 179 8.09 11.70 12.73
N PRO A 180 8.32 10.83 13.74
CA PRO A 180 8.24 9.38 13.56
C PRO A 180 6.81 8.87 13.32
N CYS A 181 5.79 9.74 13.41
CA CYS A 181 4.38 9.37 13.26
C CYS A 181 3.99 9.06 11.81
N TRP A 182 2.80 8.49 11.61
CA TRP A 182 2.38 7.95 10.32
C TRP A 182 2.19 9.03 9.27
N THR A 183 1.59 10.16 9.63
CA THR A 183 1.27 11.21 8.66
C THR A 183 1.62 12.59 9.19
N THR A 184 1.68 13.58 8.29
CA THR A 184 1.96 14.97 8.64
C THR A 184 0.88 15.62 9.51
N ALA A 185 -0.31 15.00 9.62
CA ALA A 185 -1.35 15.43 10.56
C ALA A 185 -0.95 15.15 12.03
N GLU A 186 -0.03 14.20 12.26
CA GLU A 186 0.46 13.82 13.58
C GLU A 186 1.76 14.58 13.91
N THR A 187 1.60 15.83 14.35
CA THR A 187 2.71 16.78 14.56
C THR A 187 3.51 16.57 15.85
N ASN A 188 2.99 15.79 16.80
CA ASN A 188 3.65 15.52 18.08
C ASN A 188 4.22 14.09 18.11
N ALA A 189 5.56 14.00 18.09
CA ALA A 189 6.30 12.73 18.13
C ALA A 189 6.03 11.88 19.38
N ALA A 190 5.53 12.47 20.48
CA ALA A 190 5.21 11.77 21.72
C ALA A 190 3.79 11.17 21.73
N THR A 191 2.96 11.43 20.72
CA THR A 191 1.57 10.99 20.66
C THR A 191 1.20 10.39 19.30
N CYS A 192 2.16 9.72 18.65
CA CYS A 192 1.88 9.01 17.40
C CYS A 192 0.81 7.94 17.64
N THR A 193 -0.09 7.76 16.68
CA THR A 193 -1.01 6.62 16.70
C THR A 193 -0.22 5.32 16.59
N THR A 194 -0.43 4.41 17.54
CA THR A 194 0.12 3.06 17.48
C THR A 194 -0.73 2.16 16.58
N LEU A 195 -0.12 1.58 15.55
CA LEU A 195 -0.68 0.41 14.84
C LEU A 195 -0.40 -0.86 15.66
N THR A 196 -1.43 -1.62 16.01
CA THR A 196 -1.27 -2.95 16.63
C THR A 196 -1.62 -4.03 15.63
N LEU A 197 -0.69 -4.96 15.37
CA LEU A 197 -1.00 -6.21 14.69
C LEU A 197 -1.30 -7.24 15.77
N ARG A 198 -2.54 -7.72 15.80
CA ARG A 198 -2.98 -8.76 16.71
C ARG A 198 -2.83 -10.11 16.03
N TRP A 199 -1.89 -10.89 16.55
CA TRP A 199 -1.59 -12.22 16.01
C TRP A 199 -1.19 -13.18 17.12
N GLN A 200 -1.58 -14.44 16.98
CA GLN A 200 -1.14 -15.55 17.82
C GLN A 200 -1.25 -16.88 17.07
N THR A 201 -0.44 -17.87 17.45
CA THR A 201 -0.52 -19.22 16.90
C THR A 201 -1.92 -19.81 17.07
N GLY A 202 -2.45 -20.44 16.02
CA GLY A 202 -3.80 -20.99 15.98
C GLY A 202 -4.93 -19.96 15.86
N SER A 203 -4.63 -18.67 15.64
CA SER A 203 -5.66 -17.67 15.36
C SER A 203 -6.43 -18.01 14.07
N ASN A 204 -7.76 -17.90 14.13
CA ASN A 204 -8.64 -17.91 12.95
C ASN A 204 -9.30 -16.53 12.74
N ASP A 205 -8.81 -15.50 13.43
CA ASP A 205 -9.35 -14.15 13.44
C ASP A 205 -8.51 -13.26 12.51
N GLY A 206 -9.09 -12.88 11.37
CA GLY A 206 -8.40 -12.14 10.32
C GLY A 206 -8.53 -12.78 8.92
N PRO A 207 -8.00 -12.12 7.88
CA PRO A 207 -7.40 -10.80 7.92
C PRO A 207 -8.46 -9.69 7.91
N TYR A 208 -8.31 -8.66 8.76
CA TYR A 208 -9.04 -7.38 8.65
C TYR A 208 -8.44 -6.29 9.53
N TYR A 209 -8.67 -5.03 9.15
CA TYR A 209 -8.40 -3.84 9.94
C TYR A 209 -9.65 -3.33 10.69
N ASP A 210 -9.49 -2.89 11.94
CA ASP A 210 -10.51 -2.16 12.69
C ASP A 210 -10.12 -0.72 13.03
N LEU A 211 -11.13 0.13 13.25
CA LEU A 211 -10.93 1.56 13.53
C LEU A 211 -10.30 1.86 14.90
N SER A 212 -10.03 0.84 15.72
CA SER A 212 -9.24 0.95 16.95
C SER A 212 -7.74 0.86 16.68
N ASN A 213 -7.32 0.98 15.41
CA ASN A 213 -5.93 0.88 14.96
C ASN A 213 -5.33 -0.52 15.11
N THR A 214 -6.18 -1.54 14.95
CA THR A 214 -5.78 -2.94 15.07
C THR A 214 -5.97 -3.67 13.76
N VAL A 215 -4.92 -4.35 13.31
CA VAL A 215 -4.96 -5.34 12.24
C VAL A 215 -5.05 -6.71 12.89
N HIS A 216 -6.08 -7.48 12.58
CA HIS A 216 -6.27 -8.85 13.05
C HIS A 216 -5.76 -9.81 11.98
N LEU A 217 -4.93 -10.77 12.40
CA LEU A 217 -4.29 -11.74 11.51
C LEU A 217 -4.56 -13.15 12.02
N ALA A 218 -5.06 -13.99 11.12
CA ALA A 218 -5.08 -15.42 11.30
C ALA A 218 -3.65 -15.97 11.36
N ASP A 219 -3.50 -17.20 11.82
CA ASP A 219 -2.18 -17.79 12.09
C ASP A 219 -1.26 -17.74 10.87
N ALA A 220 -1.79 -18.07 9.68
CA ALA A 220 -1.01 -18.11 8.45
C ALA A 220 -0.79 -16.74 7.80
N ASP A 221 -1.58 -15.72 8.13
CA ASP A 221 -1.59 -14.45 7.39
C ASP A 221 -0.22 -13.76 7.30
N PRO A 222 0.63 -13.77 8.35
CA PRO A 222 1.97 -13.22 8.25
C PRO A 222 2.84 -13.85 7.17
N ASP A 223 2.56 -15.08 6.71
CA ASP A 223 3.31 -15.70 5.60
C ASP A 223 3.19 -14.87 4.31
N SER A 224 2.12 -14.06 4.15
CA SER A 224 1.94 -13.09 3.06
C SER A 224 2.21 -11.66 3.50
N GLU A 225 3.24 -11.06 2.91
CA GLU A 225 3.56 -9.65 3.02
C GLU A 225 2.48 -8.78 2.39
N HIS A 226 1.86 -9.22 1.30
CA HIS A 226 0.72 -8.53 0.69
C HIS A 226 -0.45 -8.46 1.67
N THR A 227 -0.81 -9.56 2.34
CA THR A 227 -1.90 -9.57 3.31
C THR A 227 -1.61 -8.65 4.50
N VAL A 228 -0.40 -8.71 5.08
CA VAL A 228 -0.04 -7.82 6.20
C VAL A 228 -0.01 -6.35 5.76
N LEU A 229 0.53 -6.03 4.58
CA LEU A 229 0.61 -4.66 4.07
C LEU A 229 -0.74 -4.12 3.62
N HIS A 230 -1.64 -4.97 3.09
CA HIS A 230 -3.00 -4.60 2.73
C HIS A 230 -3.75 -4.08 3.97
N GLU A 231 -3.77 -4.87 5.05
CA GLU A 231 -4.45 -4.46 6.28
C GLU A 231 -3.79 -3.25 6.95
N ALA A 232 -2.45 -3.18 6.91
CA ALA A 232 -1.73 -2.00 7.35
C ALA A 232 -1.98 -0.77 6.43
N GLY A 233 -2.30 -1.02 5.16
CA GLY A 233 -2.69 -0.02 4.17
C GLY A 233 -4.02 0.63 4.52
N HIS A 234 -5.01 -0.13 5.00
CA HIS A 234 -6.24 0.44 5.57
C HIS A 234 -5.95 1.33 6.78
N PHE A 235 -5.12 0.87 7.72
CA PHE A 235 -4.69 1.72 8.82
C PHE A 235 -4.05 3.02 8.33
N PHE A 236 -3.15 2.93 7.34
CA PHE A 236 -2.47 4.10 6.80
C PHE A 236 -3.44 5.06 6.11
N HIS A 237 -4.38 4.55 5.32
CA HIS A 237 -5.44 5.34 4.70
C HIS A 237 -6.28 6.08 5.75
N HIS A 238 -6.61 5.41 6.85
CA HIS A 238 -7.32 5.99 7.99
C HIS A 238 -6.52 7.12 8.65
N ARG A 239 -5.19 6.97 8.77
CA ARG A 239 -4.31 8.02 9.30
C ARG A 239 -4.12 9.19 8.33
N LEU A 240 -4.10 8.94 7.02
CA LEU A 240 -4.08 10.00 6.01
C LEU A 240 -5.34 10.85 6.13
N TYR A 241 -6.48 10.22 6.41
CA TYR A 241 -7.74 10.92 6.62
C TYR A 241 -7.90 11.49 8.04
N ASN A 242 -6.79 11.66 8.76
CA ASN A 242 -6.75 12.21 10.12
C ASN A 242 -7.76 11.54 11.08
N GLY A 243 -7.87 10.21 11.01
CA GLY A 243 -8.78 9.44 11.85
C GLY A 243 -10.23 9.37 11.33
N THR A 244 -10.49 9.80 10.09
CA THR A 244 -11.79 9.61 9.43
C THR A 244 -11.76 8.39 8.52
N TRP A 245 -12.80 7.56 8.55
CA TRP A 245 -12.96 6.44 7.61
C TRP A 245 -14.13 6.71 6.66
N PRO A 246 -13.96 6.51 5.33
CA PRO A 246 -15.05 6.73 4.39
C PRO A 246 -16.22 5.77 4.65
N THR A 247 -17.43 6.16 4.29
CA THR A 247 -18.57 5.24 4.28
C THR A 247 -18.45 4.28 3.12
N ILE A 248 -18.20 3.01 3.43
CA ILE A 248 -18.02 1.94 2.45
C ILE A 248 -19.35 1.21 2.24
N THR A 249 -19.71 0.93 0.99
CA THR A 249 -20.93 0.20 0.63
C THR A 249 -20.58 -1.05 -0.19
N ASN A 250 -21.38 -2.11 -0.04
CA ASN A 250 -21.27 -3.35 -0.84
C ASN A 250 -19.85 -3.95 -0.93
N CYS A 251 -19.14 -4.04 0.19
CA CYS A 251 -17.74 -4.48 0.23
C CYS A 251 -17.53 -5.86 0.86
N ASN A 252 -18.60 -6.59 1.18
CA ASN A 252 -18.50 -7.96 1.65
C ASN A 252 -19.59 -8.84 1.00
N PRO A 253 -19.20 -9.85 0.19
CA PRO A 253 -17.84 -10.09 -0.31
C PRO A 253 -17.43 -9.03 -1.34
N HIS A 254 -16.13 -8.89 -1.59
CA HIS A 254 -15.57 -8.16 -2.73
C HIS A 254 -14.51 -9.03 -3.44
N TYR A 255 -14.17 -8.66 -4.68
CA TYR A 255 -13.23 -9.41 -5.51
C TYR A 255 -12.41 -8.45 -6.38
N ILE A 256 -11.15 -8.80 -6.64
CA ILE A 256 -10.23 -7.99 -7.46
C ILE A 256 -10.84 -7.68 -8.84
N GLN A 257 -11.45 -8.65 -9.49
CA GLN A 257 -11.90 -8.55 -10.89
C GLN A 257 -13.38 -8.18 -11.09
N LEU A 258 -14.17 -8.08 -10.00
CA LEU A 258 -15.62 -7.85 -10.08
C LEU A 258 -16.02 -6.52 -9.43
N VAL A 259 -17.15 -5.98 -9.86
CA VAL A 259 -17.75 -4.77 -9.29
C VAL A 259 -18.26 -5.07 -7.88
N SER A 260 -17.87 -4.21 -6.95
CA SER A 260 -18.42 -4.13 -5.61
C SER A 260 -19.15 -2.78 -5.42
N SER A 261 -18.39 -1.71 -5.27
CA SER A 261 -18.85 -0.32 -5.30
C SER A 261 -17.65 0.61 -5.49
N ALA A 262 -17.90 1.87 -5.84
CA ALA A 262 -16.82 2.86 -5.98
C ALA A 262 -16.10 3.15 -4.65
N THR A 263 -16.78 3.03 -3.50
CA THR A 263 -16.18 3.29 -2.18
C THR A 263 -15.40 2.07 -1.68
N CYS A 264 -15.88 0.86 -1.96
CA CYS A 264 -15.16 -0.38 -1.71
C CYS A 264 -13.88 -0.46 -2.57
N ALA A 265 -14.02 -0.36 -3.90
CA ALA A 265 -12.89 -0.44 -4.81
C ALA A 265 -11.80 0.61 -4.54
N TRP A 266 -12.18 1.80 -4.07
CA TRP A 266 -11.22 2.82 -3.65
C TRP A 266 -10.45 2.43 -2.37
N THR A 267 -11.14 1.91 -1.36
CA THR A 267 -10.52 1.59 -0.07
C THR A 267 -9.68 0.33 -0.15
N GLU A 268 -10.21 -0.72 -0.75
CA GLU A 268 -9.51 -1.98 -0.98
C GLU A 268 -8.38 -1.79 -1.99
N GLY A 269 -8.65 -1.08 -3.09
CA GLY A 269 -7.64 -0.82 -4.12
C GLY A 269 -6.50 0.07 -3.65
N PHE A 270 -6.76 1.00 -2.71
CA PHE A 270 -5.66 1.74 -2.08
C PHE A 270 -4.76 0.81 -1.25
N ALA A 271 -5.34 -0.09 -0.47
CA ALA A 271 -4.61 -1.03 0.38
C ALA A 271 -3.77 -2.03 -0.43
N ASP A 272 -4.37 -2.63 -1.46
CA ASP A 272 -3.70 -3.54 -2.40
C ASP A 272 -2.56 -2.84 -3.16
N SER A 273 -2.84 -1.66 -3.72
CA SER A 273 -1.83 -0.85 -4.41
C SER A 273 -0.69 -0.44 -3.49
N ALA A 274 -0.97 -0.09 -2.23
CA ALA A 274 0.06 0.26 -1.26
C ALA A 274 0.99 -0.94 -1.01
N ALA A 275 0.43 -2.14 -0.81
CA ALA A 275 1.21 -3.36 -0.65
C ALA A 275 2.09 -3.65 -1.88
N ALA A 276 1.49 -3.68 -3.08
CA ALA A 276 2.20 -3.98 -4.32
C ALA A 276 3.26 -2.92 -4.67
N TYR A 277 2.98 -1.64 -4.43
CA TYR A 277 3.95 -0.55 -4.64
C TYR A 277 5.17 -0.71 -3.72
N LEU A 278 4.97 -1.09 -2.46
CA LEU A 278 6.05 -1.31 -1.50
C LEU A 278 6.91 -2.53 -1.83
N LEU A 279 6.27 -3.58 -2.34
CA LEU A 279 6.92 -4.84 -2.73
C LEU A 279 7.50 -4.79 -4.15
N GLY A 280 7.14 -3.78 -4.95
CA GLY A 280 7.65 -3.58 -6.30
C GLY A 280 7.03 -4.54 -7.32
N ASP A 281 5.77 -4.94 -7.13
CA ASP A 281 5.05 -5.83 -8.05
C ASP A 281 3.66 -5.29 -8.44
N GLN A 282 2.85 -6.11 -9.14
CA GLN A 282 1.53 -5.75 -9.67
C GLN A 282 0.52 -6.88 -9.42
N ARG A 283 0.48 -7.41 -8.20
CA ARG A 283 -0.38 -8.53 -7.82
C ARG A 283 -0.76 -8.49 -6.35
N TYR A 284 -1.75 -9.28 -5.98
CA TYR A 284 -2.00 -9.70 -4.61
C TYR A 284 -1.49 -11.12 -4.38
N VAL A 285 -0.98 -11.43 -3.18
CA VAL A 285 -0.55 -12.78 -2.78
C VAL A 285 -1.28 -13.19 -1.51
N TRP A 286 -1.92 -14.36 -1.51
CA TRP A 286 -2.59 -14.90 -0.32
C TRP A 286 -1.62 -15.69 0.57
N PRO A 287 -1.95 -15.92 1.86
CA PRO A 287 -1.10 -16.66 2.79
C PRO A 287 -0.78 -18.12 2.40
N ASP A 288 -1.51 -18.68 1.44
CA ASP A 288 -1.25 -20.00 0.86
C ASP A 288 -0.21 -19.98 -0.27
N GLY A 289 0.26 -18.79 -0.69
CA GLY A 289 1.20 -18.59 -1.79
C GLY A 289 0.56 -18.53 -3.17
N SER A 290 -0.76 -18.62 -3.27
CA SER A 290 -1.48 -18.28 -4.51
C SER A 290 -1.47 -16.76 -4.74
N SER A 291 -1.66 -16.32 -5.99
CA SER A 291 -1.62 -14.89 -6.31
C SER A 291 -2.53 -14.53 -7.49
N TYR A 292 -2.91 -13.26 -7.57
CA TYR A 292 -3.76 -12.73 -8.63
C TYR A 292 -3.20 -11.40 -9.14
N PRO A 293 -2.98 -11.25 -10.46
CA PRO A 293 -2.38 -10.03 -11.01
C PRO A 293 -3.39 -8.88 -11.06
N PHE A 294 -2.92 -7.65 -10.94
CA PHE A 294 -3.72 -6.43 -11.16
C PHE A 294 -3.73 -6.01 -12.64
N THR A 295 -3.55 -6.96 -13.55
CA THR A 295 -3.64 -6.73 -15.00
C THR A 295 -4.98 -7.27 -15.51
N PRO A 296 -5.82 -6.43 -16.16
CA PRO A 296 -7.11 -6.86 -16.65
C PRO A 296 -7.00 -8.03 -17.61
N ALA A 297 -7.84 -9.04 -17.39
CA ALA A 297 -7.88 -10.26 -18.18
C ALA A 297 -9.33 -10.68 -18.47
N ALA A 298 -9.52 -11.75 -19.24
CA ALA A 298 -10.84 -12.32 -19.51
C ALA A 298 -11.62 -12.57 -18.19
N GLY A 299 -12.88 -12.12 -18.15
CA GLY A 299 -13.73 -12.20 -16.96
C GLY A 299 -13.70 -10.99 -16.01
N TRP A 300 -12.79 -10.03 -16.23
CA TRP A 300 -12.79 -8.76 -15.49
C TRP A 300 -13.98 -7.87 -15.89
N GLN A 301 -14.54 -7.15 -14.92
CA GLN A 301 -15.55 -6.13 -15.17
C GLN A 301 -14.90 -4.74 -15.39
N THR A 302 -15.70 -3.76 -15.83
CA THR A 302 -15.23 -2.42 -16.21
C THR A 302 -15.58 -1.35 -15.17
N GLY A 303 -14.75 -0.31 -15.10
CA GLY A 303 -14.98 0.88 -14.30
C GLY A 303 -14.22 0.89 -12.98
N ASP A 304 -14.30 2.02 -12.29
CA ASP A 304 -13.63 2.31 -11.02
C ASP A 304 -14.30 1.65 -9.79
N GLN A 305 -15.37 0.89 -10.01
CA GLN A 305 -16.02 0.08 -8.96
C GLN A 305 -15.45 -1.34 -8.87
N VAL A 306 -14.47 -1.65 -9.72
CA VAL A 306 -13.69 -2.88 -9.70
C VAL A 306 -12.36 -2.57 -9.04
N GLN A 307 -12.09 -3.20 -7.90
CA GLN A 307 -10.89 -2.99 -7.08
C GLN A 307 -9.61 -3.10 -7.91
N GLY A 308 -9.45 -4.20 -8.65
CA GLY A 308 -8.28 -4.46 -9.47
C GLY A 308 -8.04 -3.42 -10.58
N ASN A 309 -9.09 -2.75 -11.06
CA ASN A 309 -8.93 -1.66 -12.02
C ASN A 309 -8.36 -0.42 -11.34
N VAL A 310 -8.83 -0.12 -10.13
CA VAL A 310 -8.25 0.94 -9.28
C VAL A 310 -6.80 0.60 -8.93
N ASP A 311 -6.51 -0.67 -8.64
CA ASP A 311 -5.17 -1.13 -8.29
C ASP A 311 -4.14 -0.87 -9.37
N GLY A 312 -4.41 -1.42 -10.55
CA GLY A 312 -3.55 -1.24 -11.70
C GLY A 312 -3.40 0.23 -12.06
N ALA A 313 -4.50 1.01 -12.00
CA ALA A 313 -4.47 2.43 -12.30
C ALA A 313 -3.59 3.20 -11.32
N LEU A 314 -3.72 2.99 -10.00
CA LEU A 314 -2.88 3.62 -9.00
C LEU A 314 -1.41 3.27 -9.18
N LEU A 315 -1.09 1.98 -9.36
CA LEU A 315 0.28 1.52 -9.58
C LEU A 315 0.89 2.13 -10.85
N GLN A 316 0.13 2.24 -11.94
CA GLN A 316 0.62 2.86 -13.17
C GLN A 316 0.79 4.37 -13.02
N LEU A 317 -0.15 5.05 -12.35
CA LEU A 317 -0.02 6.47 -12.04
C LEU A 317 1.24 6.73 -11.20
N TRP A 318 1.43 6.02 -10.10
CA TRP A 318 2.57 6.24 -9.21
C TRP A 318 3.92 5.90 -9.86
N ASN A 319 4.00 4.76 -10.56
CA ASN A 319 5.29 4.29 -11.10
C ASN A 319 5.68 4.96 -12.44
N GLN A 320 4.71 5.36 -13.27
CA GLN A 320 4.99 5.77 -14.65
C GLN A 320 4.59 7.21 -14.95
N VAL A 321 3.62 7.78 -14.22
CA VAL A 321 3.11 9.14 -14.49
C VAL A 321 3.63 10.14 -13.47
N ASP A 322 3.57 9.79 -12.19
CA ASP A 322 3.82 10.69 -11.06
C ASP A 322 5.27 10.61 -10.56
N GLY A 323 5.97 9.54 -10.91
CA GLY A 323 7.34 9.23 -10.49
C GLY A 323 7.45 8.63 -9.08
N SER A 324 6.47 8.88 -8.21
CA SER A 324 6.28 8.18 -6.94
C SER A 324 4.85 8.35 -6.42
N TRP A 325 4.49 7.61 -5.37
CA TRP A 325 3.22 7.80 -4.66
C TRP A 325 3.20 9.02 -3.71
N ASP A 326 4.34 9.70 -3.46
CA ASP A 326 4.51 10.61 -2.31
C ASP A 326 3.56 11.81 -2.38
N ARG A 327 3.31 12.30 -3.60
CA ARG A 327 2.38 13.42 -3.84
C ARG A 327 0.94 12.99 -3.62
N THR A 328 0.59 11.76 -3.96
CA THR A 328 -0.71 11.16 -3.62
C THR A 328 -0.89 11.12 -2.11
N ILE A 329 0.10 10.57 -1.38
CA ILE A 329 0.08 10.50 0.09
C ILE A 329 -0.07 11.90 0.70
N THR A 330 0.68 12.88 0.21
CA THR A 330 0.58 14.28 0.67
C THR A 330 -0.82 14.86 0.46
N THR A 331 -1.45 14.61 -0.69
CA THR A 331 -2.82 15.08 -0.93
C THR A 331 -3.87 14.37 -0.07
N LEU A 332 -3.74 13.06 0.12
CA LEU A 332 -4.65 12.29 0.97
C LEU A 332 -4.51 12.65 2.45
N ALA A 333 -3.36 13.19 2.87
CA ALA A 333 -3.18 13.72 4.23
C ALA A 333 -3.98 15.02 4.50
N SER A 334 -4.51 15.66 3.46
CA SER A 334 -5.25 16.93 3.53
C SER A 334 -6.66 16.88 2.93
N HIS A 335 -7.04 15.76 2.31
CA HIS A 335 -8.32 15.53 1.66
C HIS A 335 -8.79 14.11 1.92
N THR A 336 -10.10 13.91 2.04
CA THR A 336 -10.70 12.61 2.39
C THR A 336 -11.64 12.07 1.31
N PRO A 337 -11.18 11.91 0.05
CA PRO A 337 -12.06 11.46 -1.03
C PRO A 337 -12.65 10.08 -0.72
N ALA A 338 -13.95 9.92 -0.95
CA ALA A 338 -14.65 8.66 -0.69
C ALA A 338 -14.52 7.65 -1.84
N THR A 339 -14.09 8.10 -3.02
CA THR A 339 -14.00 7.28 -4.24
C THR A 339 -12.76 7.62 -5.05
N PHE A 340 -12.33 6.70 -5.91
CA PHE A 340 -11.23 6.94 -6.85
C PHE A 340 -11.54 8.10 -7.81
N ALA A 341 -12.79 8.22 -8.28
CA ALA A 341 -13.23 9.33 -9.13
C ALA A 341 -13.05 10.69 -8.45
N ASP A 342 -13.46 10.81 -7.19
CA ASP A 342 -13.32 12.04 -6.42
C ASP A 342 -11.85 12.39 -6.19
N TRP A 343 -11.03 11.39 -5.82
CA TRP A 343 -9.59 11.58 -5.73
C TRP A 343 -8.99 12.07 -7.05
N PHE A 344 -9.23 11.35 -8.15
CA PHE A 344 -8.62 11.65 -9.44
C PHE A 344 -9.07 13.00 -9.99
N LYS A 345 -10.36 13.33 -9.91
CA LYS A 345 -10.92 14.54 -10.54
C LYS A 345 -10.71 15.79 -9.69
N ASN A 346 -10.85 15.67 -8.37
CA ASN A 346 -10.96 16.84 -7.49
C ASN A 346 -9.75 17.02 -6.57
N VAL A 347 -9.14 15.93 -6.09
CA VAL A 347 -8.02 16.00 -5.12
C VAL A 347 -6.66 15.98 -5.81
N ARG A 348 -6.46 15.12 -6.78
CA ARG A 348 -5.20 14.97 -7.53
C ARG A 348 -4.70 16.30 -8.15
N PRO A 349 -5.55 17.17 -8.74
CA PRO A 349 -5.12 18.49 -9.22
C PRO A 349 -4.65 19.46 -8.12
N THR A 350 -4.95 19.21 -6.85
CA THR A 350 -4.56 20.09 -5.72
C THR A 350 -3.19 19.74 -5.13
N ALA A 351 -2.59 18.62 -5.55
CA ALA A 351 -1.20 18.28 -5.21
C ALA A 351 -0.26 19.44 -5.55
N VAL A 352 0.89 19.58 -4.89
CA VAL A 352 1.93 20.58 -5.20
C VAL A 352 3.18 19.91 -5.77
N PRO A 353 3.62 20.07 -7.06
CA PRO A 353 3.14 20.89 -8.20
C PRO A 353 1.64 20.87 -8.56
N PRO A 354 1.09 20.51 -9.72
CA PRO A 354 -0.17 19.71 -9.75
C PRO A 354 0.03 18.33 -10.35
N LEU A 355 -0.81 17.34 -10.02
CA LEU A 355 -0.78 16.04 -10.71
C LEU A 355 -1.76 16.10 -11.88
N SER A 356 -1.34 15.62 -13.05
CA SER A 356 -2.17 15.67 -14.25
C SER A 356 -3.39 14.76 -14.13
N THR A 357 -4.52 15.24 -14.63
CA THR A 357 -5.77 14.48 -14.85
C THR A 357 -6.08 14.27 -16.33
N THR A 358 -5.12 14.59 -17.19
CA THR A 358 -5.21 14.50 -18.65
C THR A 358 -3.98 13.80 -19.23
N GLY A 359 -3.98 13.53 -20.54
CA GLY A 359 -2.85 12.93 -21.24
C GLY A 359 -2.48 11.56 -20.68
N SER A 360 -1.21 11.37 -20.29
CA SER A 360 -0.71 10.10 -19.75
C SER A 360 -1.45 9.62 -18.50
N ALA A 361 -2.03 10.52 -17.71
CA ALA A 361 -2.85 10.13 -16.57
C ALA A 361 -4.16 9.46 -16.99
N LEU A 362 -4.81 9.94 -18.06
CA LEU A 362 -5.99 9.26 -18.62
C LEU A 362 -5.61 7.95 -19.30
N THR A 363 -4.47 7.91 -20.02
CA THR A 363 -3.96 6.67 -20.62
C THR A 363 -3.69 5.59 -19.56
N ALA A 364 -3.17 5.99 -18.39
CA ALA A 364 -2.98 5.06 -17.27
C ALA A 364 -4.32 4.46 -16.80
N LEU A 365 -5.39 5.26 -16.72
CA LEU A 365 -6.73 4.78 -16.36
C LEU A 365 -7.39 3.91 -17.44
N ASP A 366 -7.28 4.33 -18.70
CA ASP A 366 -7.88 3.63 -19.86
C ASP A 366 -7.35 2.19 -19.98
N THR A 367 -6.07 1.98 -19.64
CA THR A 367 -5.42 0.66 -19.60
C THR A 367 -6.14 -0.31 -18.64
N TYR A 368 -6.79 0.22 -17.61
CA TYR A 368 -7.55 -0.53 -16.61
C TYR A 368 -9.07 -0.32 -16.73
N ALA A 369 -9.55 0.02 -17.93
CA ALA A 369 -10.97 0.18 -18.20
C ALA A 369 -11.68 1.19 -17.27
N ILE A 370 -10.96 2.23 -16.83
CA ILE A 370 -11.51 3.40 -16.15
C ILE A 370 -11.44 4.57 -17.13
N ASN A 371 -12.55 5.30 -17.30
CA ASN A 371 -12.59 6.43 -18.22
C ASN A 371 -13.12 7.70 -17.56
N TYR A 372 -12.22 8.67 -17.35
CA TYR A 372 -12.58 10.03 -16.93
C TYR A 372 -12.24 11.08 -17.99
N GLY A 373 -11.99 10.65 -19.22
CA GLY A 373 -11.61 11.51 -20.32
C GLY A 373 -12.76 12.38 -20.84
N PRO A 374 -12.51 13.21 -21.87
CA PRO A 374 -13.58 13.95 -22.54
C PRO A 374 -14.68 13.00 -23.04
N THR A 375 -15.88 13.54 -23.24
CA THR A 375 -16.98 12.75 -23.82
C THR A 375 -16.55 12.15 -25.15
N VAL A 376 -16.80 10.86 -25.34
CA VAL A 376 -16.56 10.18 -26.63
C VAL A 376 -17.42 10.78 -27.75
N VAL A 377 -18.51 11.47 -27.38
CA VAL A 377 -19.46 12.05 -28.33
C VAL A 377 -18.95 13.38 -28.86
N GLY A 378 -18.64 13.42 -30.16
CA GLY A 378 -18.31 14.67 -30.84
C GLY A 378 -16.90 15.21 -30.57
N ASP A 379 -16.03 14.45 -29.91
CA ASP A 379 -14.61 14.79 -29.71
C ASP A 379 -13.75 14.62 -30.98
N ASN A 380 -14.38 14.17 -32.08
CA ASN A 380 -13.77 13.91 -33.38
C ASN A 380 -12.71 12.79 -33.39
N ALA A 381 -12.53 12.06 -32.28
CA ALA A 381 -11.58 10.96 -32.14
C ALA A 381 -12.22 9.59 -32.38
N TYR A 382 -11.38 8.57 -32.50
CA TYR A 382 -11.78 7.17 -32.49
C TYR A 382 -11.42 6.51 -31.17
N HIS A 383 -12.29 5.59 -30.72
CA HIS A 383 -12.24 4.98 -29.40
C HIS A 383 -12.31 3.47 -29.47
N ALA A 384 -11.54 2.75 -28.64
CA ALA A 384 -11.80 1.33 -28.43
C ALA A 384 -12.81 1.18 -27.29
N LEU A 385 -13.89 0.42 -27.51
CA LEU A 385 -14.93 0.21 -26.50
C LEU A 385 -14.80 -1.17 -25.87
N SER A 386 -14.76 -1.23 -24.54
CA SER A 386 -14.74 -2.48 -23.78
C SER A 386 -15.81 -2.45 -22.70
N ASN A 387 -16.39 -3.60 -22.36
CA ASN A 387 -17.15 -3.79 -21.14
C ASN A 387 -16.43 -4.77 -20.17
N GLY A 388 -15.15 -5.01 -20.40
CA GLY A 388 -14.26 -5.73 -19.52
C GLY A 388 -13.46 -6.80 -20.25
N GLY A 389 -12.89 -7.74 -19.48
CA GLY A 389 -12.35 -8.97 -20.04
C GLY A 389 -11.06 -8.86 -20.86
N GLY A 390 -10.39 -7.70 -20.90
CA GLY A 390 -9.26 -7.46 -21.81
C GLY A 390 -9.64 -7.58 -23.30
N VAL A 391 -10.94 -7.46 -23.61
CA VAL A 391 -11.49 -7.53 -24.97
C VAL A 391 -12.13 -6.20 -25.36
N ALA A 392 -12.30 -5.98 -26.66
CA ALA A 392 -12.98 -4.80 -27.20
C ALA A 392 -14.07 -5.20 -28.19
N LEU A 393 -15.02 -4.28 -28.38
CA LEU A 393 -15.98 -4.28 -29.47
C LEU A 393 -15.23 -4.27 -30.81
N GLN A 394 -15.48 -5.29 -31.62
CA GLN A 394 -14.87 -5.43 -32.94
C GLN A 394 -15.93 -5.73 -34.00
N ARG A 395 -15.72 -5.19 -35.20
CA ARG A 395 -16.32 -5.73 -36.41
C ARG A 395 -15.85 -7.16 -36.68
N GLY A 396 -16.77 -8.12 -36.74
CA GLY A 396 -16.45 -9.55 -36.81
C GLY A 396 -15.68 -9.97 -38.07
N THR A 397 -15.90 -9.29 -39.18
CA THR A 397 -15.21 -9.53 -40.45
C THR A 397 -13.90 -8.72 -40.60
N GLY A 398 -13.46 -8.04 -39.55
CA GLY A 398 -12.39 -7.05 -39.61
C GLY A 398 -12.70 -5.93 -40.61
N CYS A 399 -11.65 -5.37 -41.23
CA CYS A 399 -11.80 -4.34 -42.28
C CYS A 399 -11.94 -4.92 -43.70
N SER A 400 -12.46 -6.14 -43.84
CA SER A 400 -12.84 -6.66 -45.16
C SER A 400 -13.89 -5.75 -45.82
N VAL A 401 -13.92 -5.73 -47.15
CA VAL A 401 -14.82 -4.90 -47.98
C VAL A 401 -16.29 -5.33 -47.94
N ALA A 402 -16.70 -6.13 -46.95
CA ALA A 402 -18.08 -6.50 -46.74
C ALA A 402 -18.91 -5.28 -46.34
N ILE A 403 -20.09 -5.09 -46.96
CA ILE A 403 -21.02 -3.99 -46.65
C ILE A 403 -21.97 -4.30 -45.49
N SER A 404 -21.88 -5.52 -44.95
CA SER A 404 -22.56 -5.94 -43.73
C SER A 404 -21.66 -6.84 -42.91
N ALA A 405 -21.69 -6.68 -41.60
CA ALA A 405 -21.03 -7.55 -40.65
C ALA A 405 -21.85 -7.65 -39.37
N VAL A 406 -21.32 -8.36 -38.38
CA VAL A 406 -21.85 -8.40 -37.02
C VAL A 406 -20.78 -7.90 -36.05
N ALA A 407 -21.21 -7.38 -34.91
CA ALA A 407 -20.30 -7.03 -33.84
C ALA A 407 -19.99 -8.25 -32.96
N GLN A 408 -18.74 -8.36 -32.55
CA GLN A 408 -18.24 -9.40 -31.66
C GLN A 408 -17.19 -8.82 -30.70
N PHE A 409 -16.86 -9.57 -29.66
CA PHE A 409 -15.67 -9.29 -28.86
C PHE A 409 -14.42 -9.89 -29.49
N ALA A 410 -13.32 -9.18 -29.37
CA ALA A 410 -11.98 -9.69 -29.69
C ALA A 410 -10.96 -9.17 -28.69
N ALA A 411 -9.81 -9.83 -28.56
CA ALA A 411 -8.71 -9.32 -27.75
C ALA A 411 -8.43 -7.85 -28.10
N LEU A 412 -8.30 -7.01 -27.08
CA LEU A 412 -8.08 -5.57 -27.25
C LEU A 412 -6.78 -5.35 -28.03
N ASP A 413 -6.89 -4.67 -29.17
CA ASP A 413 -5.78 -4.31 -30.04
C ASP A 413 -6.10 -2.95 -30.68
N THR A 414 -5.58 -1.90 -30.05
CA THR A 414 -5.83 -0.50 -30.41
C THR A 414 -5.22 -0.11 -31.77
N SER A 415 -4.39 -0.98 -32.36
CA SER A 415 -3.87 -0.80 -33.72
C SER A 415 -4.91 -1.11 -34.80
N ARG A 416 -5.97 -1.87 -34.47
CA ARG A 416 -6.96 -2.34 -35.45
C ARG A 416 -8.05 -1.32 -35.72
N ALA A 417 -8.16 -0.91 -36.98
CA ALA A 417 -9.25 -0.06 -37.44
C ALA A 417 -10.66 -0.63 -37.18
N SER A 418 -10.81 -1.96 -37.14
CA SER A 418 -12.06 -2.64 -36.83
C SER A 418 -12.47 -2.59 -35.34
N GLN A 419 -11.62 -2.06 -34.46
CA GLN A 419 -11.90 -1.83 -33.03
C GLN A 419 -11.97 -0.34 -32.68
N ARG A 420 -11.79 0.55 -33.66
CA ARG A 420 -11.74 2.00 -33.46
C ARG A 420 -13.08 2.61 -33.84
N TRP A 421 -13.84 3.08 -32.87
CA TRP A 421 -15.22 3.55 -33.01
C TRP A 421 -15.32 5.06 -32.82
N LYS A 422 -16.01 5.74 -33.74
CA LYS A 422 -16.24 7.19 -33.67
C LYS A 422 -17.71 7.47 -33.46
N PHE A 423 -17.99 8.42 -32.56
CA PHE A 423 -19.34 8.81 -32.16
C PHE A 423 -19.66 10.19 -32.75
N VAL A 424 -20.46 10.21 -33.82
CA VAL A 424 -20.89 11.46 -34.46
C VAL A 424 -22.27 11.83 -33.96
N ALA A 425 -22.38 13.01 -33.36
CA ALA A 425 -23.62 13.56 -32.86
C ALA A 425 -24.61 13.82 -34.01
N ASN A 426 -25.87 13.48 -33.77
CA ASN A 426 -27.02 13.89 -34.56
C ASN A 426 -27.65 15.14 -33.91
N GLY A 427 -28.44 15.91 -34.67
CA GLY A 427 -29.15 17.09 -34.14
C GLY A 427 -30.27 16.80 -33.13
N ASP A 428 -30.62 15.52 -32.93
CA ASP A 428 -31.69 15.06 -32.02
C ASP A 428 -31.16 14.55 -30.67
N GLY A 429 -29.88 14.76 -30.37
CA GLY A 429 -29.23 14.30 -29.14
C GLY A 429 -28.80 12.83 -29.14
N THR A 430 -29.05 12.09 -30.23
CA THR A 430 -28.48 10.76 -30.45
C THR A 430 -27.15 10.84 -31.18
N VAL A 431 -26.48 9.71 -31.36
CA VAL A 431 -25.24 9.57 -32.11
C VAL A 431 -25.33 8.44 -33.14
N ARG A 432 -24.44 8.50 -34.12
CA ARG A 432 -24.08 7.37 -34.98
C ARG A 432 -22.68 6.88 -34.59
N ILE A 433 -22.53 5.57 -34.50
CA ILE A 433 -21.27 4.92 -34.08
C ILE A 433 -20.77 4.07 -35.24
N TYR A 434 -19.58 4.35 -35.73
CA TYR A 434 -18.96 3.62 -36.84
C TYR A 434 -17.48 3.37 -36.61
N ASP A 435 -16.95 2.32 -37.23
CA ASP A 435 -15.54 1.99 -37.10
C ASP A 435 -14.62 2.77 -38.06
N SER A 436 -13.31 2.68 -37.87
CA SER A 436 -12.31 3.41 -38.67
C SER A 436 -11.81 2.64 -39.90
N CYS A 437 -12.50 1.59 -40.36
CA CYS A 437 -12.09 0.88 -41.57
C CYS A 437 -12.29 1.75 -42.83
N THR A 438 -11.61 1.41 -43.92
CA THR A 438 -11.70 2.14 -45.21
C THR A 438 -13.14 2.27 -45.73
N VAL A 439 -13.95 1.24 -45.51
CA VAL A 439 -15.42 1.29 -45.68
C VAL A 439 -16.04 1.21 -44.29
N PRO A 440 -16.45 2.34 -43.69
CA PRO A 440 -17.04 2.37 -42.36
C PRO A 440 -18.40 1.67 -42.33
N LEU A 441 -18.64 0.91 -41.27
CA LEU A 441 -19.96 0.34 -40.97
C LEU A 441 -20.45 0.84 -39.62
N TYR A 442 -21.77 0.97 -39.51
CA TYR A 442 -22.45 1.61 -38.39
C TYR A 442 -23.14 0.57 -37.50
N LEU A 443 -23.00 0.72 -36.18
CA LEU A 443 -23.73 -0.09 -35.20
C LEU A 443 -25.23 0.05 -35.44
N THR A 444 -25.86 -1.09 -35.69
CA THR A 444 -27.28 -1.19 -36.01
C THR A 444 -27.95 -2.12 -35.01
N ALA A 445 -28.87 -1.58 -34.22
CA ALA A 445 -29.58 -2.32 -33.19
C ALA A 445 -30.55 -3.36 -33.80
N PRO A 446 -30.67 -4.55 -33.19
CA PRO A 446 -31.69 -5.53 -33.54
C PRO A 446 -33.07 -5.09 -33.04
N THR A 447 -34.13 -5.70 -33.55
CA THR A 447 -35.52 -5.44 -33.13
C THR A 447 -35.99 -6.36 -31.99
N THR A 448 -35.18 -7.33 -31.57
CA THR A 448 -35.49 -8.27 -30.49
C THR A 448 -34.37 -8.28 -29.44
N ALA A 449 -34.73 -8.36 -28.16
CA ALA A 449 -33.76 -8.56 -27.09
C ALA A 449 -32.97 -9.85 -27.31
N GLY A 450 -31.67 -9.81 -27.02
CA GLY A 450 -30.72 -10.89 -27.26
C GLY A 450 -30.22 -10.97 -28.71
N GLY A 451 -30.75 -10.15 -29.61
CA GLY A 451 -30.29 -10.10 -31.00
C GLY A 451 -28.85 -9.60 -31.08
N GLN A 452 -28.06 -10.18 -31.99
CA GLN A 452 -26.71 -9.70 -32.27
C GLN A 452 -26.75 -8.31 -32.95
N ILE A 453 -25.85 -7.43 -32.55
CA ILE A 453 -25.67 -6.13 -33.18
C ILE A 453 -25.15 -6.32 -34.60
N ALA A 454 -25.86 -5.76 -35.56
CA ALA A 454 -25.42 -5.71 -36.95
C ALA A 454 -24.53 -4.49 -37.19
N LEU A 455 -23.69 -4.58 -38.22
CA LEU A 455 -22.89 -3.49 -38.75
C LEU A 455 -23.27 -3.30 -40.21
N GLN A 456 -23.77 -2.13 -40.58
CA GLN A 456 -24.31 -1.87 -41.92
C GLN A 456 -23.81 -0.53 -42.46
N ALA A 457 -23.88 -0.35 -43.78
CA ALA A 457 -23.63 0.95 -44.40
C ALA A 457 -24.55 2.04 -43.81
N VAL A 458 -24.11 3.30 -43.88
CA VAL A 458 -24.85 4.42 -43.32
C VAL A 458 -26.25 4.51 -43.93
N ASN A 459 -27.26 4.59 -43.07
CA ASN A 459 -28.62 4.93 -43.45
C ASN A 459 -29.11 6.08 -42.56
N LEU A 460 -29.19 7.27 -43.14
CA LEU A 460 -29.54 8.48 -42.39
C LEU A 460 -30.99 8.46 -41.86
N GLY A 461 -31.88 7.70 -42.51
CA GLY A 461 -33.25 7.49 -42.09
C GLY A 461 -33.44 6.38 -41.05
N ALA A 462 -32.48 5.45 -40.91
CA ALA A 462 -32.61 4.32 -40.00
C ALA A 462 -32.50 4.75 -38.53
N THR A 463 -33.59 4.57 -37.77
CA THR A 463 -33.63 4.82 -36.32
C THR A 463 -32.87 3.74 -35.53
N SER A 464 -32.66 2.55 -36.11
CA SER A 464 -31.82 1.48 -35.55
C SER A 464 -30.32 1.81 -35.53
N GLN A 465 -29.87 2.81 -36.29
CA GLN A 465 -28.48 3.30 -36.28
C GLN A 465 -28.26 4.51 -35.36
N ARG A 466 -29.29 4.91 -34.60
CA ARG A 466 -29.22 6.01 -33.63
C ARG A 466 -29.04 5.46 -32.23
N TRP A 467 -28.07 5.99 -31.49
CA TRP A 467 -27.75 5.56 -30.14
C TRP A 467 -27.76 6.77 -29.21
N GLN A 468 -28.28 6.61 -28.01
CA GLN A 468 -28.12 7.56 -26.91
C GLN A 468 -26.97 7.06 -26.04
N VAL A 469 -26.02 7.93 -25.74
CA VAL A 469 -24.87 7.62 -24.89
C VAL A 469 -25.06 8.33 -23.56
N THR A 470 -25.02 7.58 -22.46
CA THR A 470 -25.08 8.13 -21.11
C THR A 470 -23.86 7.66 -20.33
N GLN A 471 -23.04 8.58 -19.84
CA GLN A 471 -21.89 8.28 -18.98
C GLN A 471 -22.28 8.48 -17.52
N ASN A 472 -21.93 7.55 -16.63
CA ASN A 472 -22.10 7.72 -15.20
C ASN A 472 -20.86 8.36 -14.53
N SER A 473 -20.96 8.67 -13.24
CA SER A 473 -19.85 9.26 -12.47
C SER A 473 -18.58 8.42 -12.42
N ALA A 474 -18.74 7.10 -12.55
CA ALA A 474 -17.69 6.09 -12.62
C ALA A 474 -17.04 5.95 -14.00
N GLY A 475 -17.47 6.75 -14.99
CA GLY A 475 -16.83 6.79 -16.29
C GLY A 475 -17.35 5.80 -17.31
N THR A 476 -18.30 4.92 -16.95
CA THR A 476 -18.84 3.93 -17.87
C THR A 476 -20.06 4.47 -18.64
N TYR A 477 -20.18 4.06 -19.89
CA TYR A 477 -21.25 4.36 -20.82
C TYR A 477 -22.32 3.26 -20.85
N THR A 478 -23.57 3.69 -20.91
CA THR A 478 -24.69 2.91 -21.44
C THR A 478 -25.03 3.44 -22.83
N LEU A 479 -25.14 2.53 -23.80
CA LEU A 479 -25.48 2.85 -25.19
C LEU A 479 -26.87 2.29 -25.48
N THR A 480 -27.87 3.17 -25.55
CA THR A 480 -29.28 2.79 -25.73
C THR A 480 -29.72 3.10 -27.14
N ASN A 481 -30.39 2.19 -27.83
CA ASN A 481 -31.08 2.51 -29.07
C ASN A 481 -32.50 3.03 -28.75
N PRO A 482 -32.82 4.31 -28.99
CA PRO A 482 -34.12 4.87 -28.56
C PRO A 482 -35.33 4.26 -29.27
N ALA A 483 -35.14 3.68 -30.47
CA ALA A 483 -36.23 3.09 -31.24
C ALA A 483 -36.72 1.76 -30.67
N THR A 484 -35.83 1.01 -30.02
CA THR A 484 -36.12 -0.32 -29.46
C THR A 484 -36.13 -0.33 -27.93
N GLY A 485 -35.49 0.66 -27.30
CA GLY A 485 -35.27 0.69 -25.85
C GLY A 485 -34.19 -0.27 -25.37
N PHE A 486 -33.54 -1.01 -26.28
CA PHE A 486 -32.47 -1.95 -25.92
C PHE A 486 -31.13 -1.25 -25.81
N VAL A 487 -30.27 -1.79 -24.94
CA VAL A 487 -28.92 -1.31 -24.69
C VAL A 487 -27.89 -2.29 -25.21
N LEU A 488 -26.72 -1.77 -25.60
CA LEU A 488 -25.57 -2.56 -26.02
C LEU A 488 -25.11 -3.49 -24.89
N ASP A 489 -25.00 -4.78 -25.18
CA ASP A 489 -24.79 -5.82 -24.17
C ASP A 489 -23.88 -6.94 -24.71
N GLY A 490 -23.16 -7.62 -23.84
CA GLY A 490 -22.54 -8.89 -24.17
C GLY A 490 -21.53 -9.37 -23.12
N ASN A 491 -21.23 -10.66 -23.14
CA ASN A 491 -20.29 -11.25 -22.20
C ASN A 491 -18.87 -11.08 -22.75
N ALA A 492 -18.07 -10.22 -22.11
CA ALA A 492 -16.73 -9.78 -22.49
C ALA A 492 -15.71 -10.93 -22.70
N THR A 493 -15.91 -11.72 -23.75
CA THR A 493 -15.18 -12.96 -24.06
C THR A 493 -14.90 -13.00 -25.55
N ALA A 494 -13.64 -13.18 -25.93
CA ALA A 494 -13.23 -13.13 -27.34
C ALA A 494 -14.01 -14.16 -28.19
N GLY A 495 -14.46 -13.71 -29.36
CA GLY A 495 -15.28 -14.48 -30.30
C GLY A 495 -16.78 -14.49 -29.99
N GLN A 496 -17.22 -14.01 -28.82
CA GLN A 496 -18.64 -13.95 -28.49
C GLN A 496 -19.33 -12.77 -29.18
N ALA A 497 -20.61 -12.95 -29.50
CA ALA A 497 -21.46 -11.93 -30.09
C ALA A 497 -21.67 -10.76 -29.13
N VAL A 498 -21.68 -9.54 -29.67
CA VAL A 498 -22.22 -8.36 -28.99
C VAL A 498 -23.69 -8.25 -29.38
N THR A 499 -24.55 -8.08 -28.39
CA THR A 499 -26.01 -8.13 -28.51
C THR A 499 -26.67 -6.82 -28.06
N ALA A 500 -27.98 -6.72 -28.19
CA ALA A 500 -28.77 -5.70 -27.49
C ALA A 500 -29.84 -6.34 -26.61
N ASN A 501 -29.99 -5.86 -25.37
CA ASN A 501 -30.96 -6.37 -24.40
C ASN A 501 -31.70 -5.25 -23.67
N THR A 502 -32.69 -5.60 -22.87
CA THR A 502 -33.32 -4.66 -21.93
C THR A 502 -32.31 -4.10 -20.95
N ALA A 503 -32.39 -2.80 -20.69
CA ALA A 503 -31.52 -2.13 -19.72
C ALA A 503 -31.66 -2.74 -18.32
N SER A 504 -30.52 -3.02 -17.70
CA SER A 504 -30.41 -3.53 -16.34
C SER A 504 -29.28 -2.79 -15.63
N ALA A 505 -29.63 -1.94 -14.66
CA ALA A 505 -28.67 -1.09 -13.96
C ALA A 505 -27.56 -1.87 -13.24
N GLY A 506 -27.83 -3.12 -12.86
CA GLY A 506 -26.86 -4.03 -12.23
C GLY A 506 -25.99 -4.82 -13.21
N SER A 507 -26.27 -4.80 -14.51
CA SER A 507 -25.56 -5.66 -15.47
C SER A 507 -24.20 -5.10 -15.84
N ALA A 508 -23.13 -5.79 -15.45
CA ALA A 508 -21.76 -5.42 -15.84
C ALA A 508 -21.56 -5.49 -17.36
N SER A 509 -22.27 -6.41 -18.05
CA SER A 509 -22.21 -6.57 -19.50
C SER A 509 -22.74 -5.36 -20.30
N GLN A 510 -23.44 -4.44 -19.62
CA GLN A 510 -24.03 -3.23 -20.22
C GLN A 510 -23.25 -1.94 -19.84
N LYS A 511 -22.13 -2.08 -19.13
CA LYS A 511 -21.27 -0.97 -18.70
C LYS A 511 -20.01 -0.94 -19.56
N TRP A 512 -19.97 -0.01 -20.50
CA TRP A 512 -18.87 0.12 -21.46
C TRP A 512 -17.91 1.24 -21.05
N ALA A 513 -16.64 1.17 -21.39
CA ALA A 513 -15.67 2.26 -21.25
C ALA A 513 -14.91 2.42 -22.56
N SER A 514 -14.48 3.65 -22.86
CA SER A 514 -13.39 3.82 -23.83
C SER A 514 -12.11 3.40 -23.12
N VAL A 515 -11.36 2.49 -23.73
CA VAL A 515 -10.07 1.97 -23.23
C VAL A 515 -8.90 2.46 -24.10
N PHE A 516 -9.18 3.39 -25.03
CA PHE A 516 -8.21 3.99 -25.93
C PHE A 516 -8.85 5.15 -26.70
N SER A 517 -8.10 6.22 -26.98
CA SER A 517 -8.50 7.29 -27.90
C SER A 517 -7.37 7.64 -28.88
N ILE A 518 -7.71 7.87 -30.16
CA ILE A 518 -6.81 8.41 -31.18
C ILE A 518 -7.52 9.51 -31.98
N SER A 519 -6.89 10.69 -32.07
CA SER A 519 -7.40 11.86 -32.80
C SER A 519 -7.05 11.83 -34.28
#